data_AF-A0A086AYQ5-F1
#
_entry.id   AF-A0A086AYQ5-F1
#
_cell.length_a   1.000
_cell.length_b   1.000
_cell.length_c   1.000
_cell.angle_alpha   90.00
_cell.angle_beta   90.00
_cell.angle_gamma   90.00
#
_symmetry.space_group_name_H-M   'P 1'
#
loop_
_entity.id
_entity.type
_entity.pdbx_description
1 polymer ?
#
loop_
_entity_poly.entity_id
_entity_poly.type
_entity_poly.pdbx_seq_one_letter_code
_entity_poly.pdbx_strand_id
1 'polypeptide(L)'
;MSPELRKLFEIKQEDEEKKISQPTDQNVKNHILIRLAVLITGTLGFAFLINGAEGWGAVALVIFMAIFHGIWLLYIIIETMILQSKKKFILRNINLVFILILLLIYGIGSIFLFGFA
;
A
#
# COMPACT_ATOMS: atom_id res chain seq x y z
N MET A 1 16.78 4.57 -46.32
CA MET A 1 17.14 5.01 -44.95
C MET A 1 18.65 5.06 -44.87
N SER A 2 19.24 6.18 -44.45
CA SER A 2 20.71 6.30 -44.40
C SER A 2 21.29 5.50 -43.21
N PRO A 3 22.50 4.94 -43.33
CA PRO A 3 23.13 4.14 -42.28
C PRO A 3 23.31 4.90 -40.95
N GLU A 4 23.48 6.21 -41.03
CA GLU A 4 23.67 7.10 -39.88
C GLU A 4 22.37 7.31 -39.08
N LEU A 5 21.23 7.45 -39.77
CA LEU A 5 19.93 7.56 -39.12
C LEU A 5 19.55 6.25 -38.41
N ARG A 6 19.93 5.10 -38.97
CA ARG A 6 19.72 3.80 -38.33
C ARG A 6 20.51 3.67 -37.04
N LYS A 7 21.79 4.07 -37.04
CA LYS A 7 22.62 4.10 -35.83
C LYS A 7 22.07 5.07 -34.78
N LEU A 8 21.60 6.25 -35.17
CA LEU A 8 20.97 7.20 -34.24
C LEU A 8 19.69 6.65 -33.60
N PHE A 9 18.87 5.91 -34.36
CA PHE A 9 17.69 5.24 -33.82
C PHE A 9 18.05 4.08 -32.90
N GLU A 10 19.04 3.26 -33.25
CA GLU A 10 19.55 2.16 -32.42
C GLU A 10 20.15 2.70 -31.11
N ILE A 11 20.95 3.77 -31.15
CA ILE A 11 21.52 4.42 -29.96
C ILE A 11 20.40 5.00 -29.06
N LYS A 12 19.40 5.65 -29.65
CA LYS A 12 18.27 6.24 -28.89
C LYS A 12 17.40 5.15 -28.25
N GLN A 13 17.22 4.00 -28.90
CA GLN A 13 16.54 2.84 -28.33
C GLN A 13 17.35 2.20 -27.19
N GLU A 14 18.66 2.02 -27.36
CA GLU A 14 19.53 1.48 -26.30
C GLU A 14 19.57 2.39 -25.06
N ASP A 15 19.57 3.72 -25.24
CA ASP A 15 19.55 4.68 -24.13
C ASP A 15 18.18 4.71 -23.42
N GLU A 16 17.07 4.52 -24.15
CA GLU A 16 15.75 4.36 -23.56
C GLU A 16 15.62 3.01 -22.81
N GLU A 17 16.15 1.91 -23.36
CA GLU A 17 16.15 0.59 -22.70
C GLU A 17 17.10 0.52 -21.49
N LYS A 18 18.26 1.19 -21.53
CA LYS A 18 19.17 1.31 -20.37
C LYS A 18 18.58 2.15 -19.24
N LYS A 19 17.76 3.17 -19.55
CA LYS A 19 17.01 3.92 -18.52
C LYS A 19 15.88 3.12 -17.87
N ILE A 20 15.37 2.09 -18.54
CA ILE A 20 14.27 1.24 -18.05
C ILE A 20 14.77 0.09 -17.17
N SER A 21 16.04 -0.30 -17.27
CA SER A 21 16.53 -1.59 -16.76
C SER A 21 17.45 -1.53 -15.53
N GLN A 22 17.75 -0.36 -14.96
CA GLN A 22 18.40 -0.35 -13.65
C GLN A 22 17.36 -0.53 -12.56
N PRO A 23 17.33 -1.68 -11.84
CA PRO A 23 16.56 -1.74 -10.61
C PRO A 23 17.21 -0.73 -9.67
N THR A 24 16.58 0.44 -9.53
CA THR A 24 16.87 1.33 -8.40
C THR A 24 16.75 0.42 -7.18
N ASP A 25 17.81 0.28 -6.39
CA ASP A 25 17.85 -0.59 -5.21
C ASP A 25 16.61 -0.33 -4.35
N GLN A 26 15.59 -1.13 -4.59
CA GLN A 26 14.24 -0.91 -4.12
C GLN A 26 14.20 -1.72 -2.85
N ASN A 27 14.28 -1.04 -1.71
CA ASN A 27 14.32 -1.71 -0.40
C ASN A 27 12.92 -2.27 -0.06
N VAL A 28 12.54 -3.34 -0.78
CA VAL A 28 11.26 -4.03 -0.71
C VAL A 28 11.02 -4.60 0.69
N LYS A 29 12.07 -5.13 1.33
CA LYS A 29 11.97 -5.68 2.68
C LYS A 29 11.57 -4.60 3.68
N ASN A 30 12.27 -3.47 3.66
CA ASN A 30 11.95 -2.36 4.57
C ASN A 30 10.57 -1.78 4.28
N HIS A 31 10.19 -1.71 3.00
CA HIS A 31 8.86 -1.30 2.56
C HIS A 31 7.77 -2.17 3.19
N ILE A 32 7.87 -3.50 3.06
CA ILE A 32 6.91 -4.44 3.66
C ILE A 32 6.92 -4.32 5.19
N LEU A 33 8.10 -4.28 5.80
CA LEU A 33 8.27 -4.27 7.25
C LEU A 33 7.64 -3.05 7.90
N ILE A 34 7.85 -1.84 7.35
CA ILE A 34 7.25 -0.61 7.87
C ILE A 34 5.71 -0.69 7.82
N ARG A 35 5.14 -1.26 6.75
CA ARG A 35 3.68 -1.38 6.62
C ARG A 35 3.06 -2.30 7.64
N LEU A 36 3.66 -3.47 7.80
CA LEU A 36 3.25 -4.43 8.81
C LEU A 36 3.43 -3.84 10.21
N ALA A 37 4.55 -3.16 10.47
CA ALA A 37 4.82 -2.55 11.76
C ALA A 37 3.73 -1.53 12.12
N VAL A 38 3.41 -0.58 11.25
CA VAL A 38 2.37 0.44 11.54
C VAL A 38 1.01 -0.21 11.73
N LEU A 39 0.62 -1.14 10.85
CA LEU A 39 -0.69 -1.80 10.93
C LEU A 39 -0.82 -2.62 12.22
N ILE A 40 0.16 -3.48 12.51
CA ILE A 40 0.13 -4.39 13.66
C ILE A 40 0.23 -3.60 14.97
N THR A 41 1.20 -2.69 15.09
CA THR A 41 1.38 -1.93 16.34
C THR A 41 0.19 -1.02 16.62
N GLY A 42 -0.35 -0.36 15.59
CA GLY A 42 -1.58 0.44 15.73
C GLY A 42 -2.77 -0.41 16.18
N THR A 43 -3.01 -1.54 15.50
CA THR A 43 -4.11 -2.47 15.85
C THR A 43 -3.97 -3.01 17.27
N LEU A 44 -2.77 -3.47 17.66
CA LEU A 44 -2.53 -4.00 19.01
C LEU A 44 -2.68 -2.92 20.08
N GLY A 45 -2.27 -1.68 19.79
CA GLY A 45 -2.47 -0.55 20.68
C GLY A 45 -3.95 -0.29 20.95
N PHE A 46 -4.77 -0.24 19.90
CA PHE A 46 -6.23 -0.14 20.06
C PHE A 46 -6.83 -1.34 20.78
N ALA A 47 -6.40 -2.57 20.45
CA ALA A 47 -6.89 -3.78 21.10
C ALA A 47 -6.63 -3.77 22.63
N PHE A 48 -5.45 -3.30 23.05
CA PHE A 48 -5.11 -3.14 24.47
C PHE A 48 -6.01 -2.11 25.16
N LEU A 49 -6.24 -0.96 24.53
CA LEU A 49 -7.12 0.08 25.06
C LEU A 49 -8.58 -0.38 25.14
N ILE A 50 -9.06 -1.10 24.14
CA ILE A 50 -10.42 -1.65 24.10
C ILE A 50 -10.63 -2.66 25.21
N ASN A 51 -9.64 -3.51 25.51
CA ASN A 51 -9.75 -4.53 26.56
C ASN A 51 -9.95 -3.92 27.97
N GLY A 52 -9.50 -2.68 28.19
CA GLY A 52 -9.71 -1.96 29.44
C GLY A 52 -10.91 -1.00 29.43
N ALA A 53 -11.67 -0.93 28.33
CA ALA A 53 -12.76 0.02 28.16
C ALA A 53 -14.13 -0.67 28.32
N GLU A 54 -15.07 0.02 28.97
CA GLU A 54 -16.44 -0.48 29.15
C GLU A 54 -17.47 0.37 28.40
N GLY A 55 -18.59 -0.28 28.04
CA GLY A 55 -19.74 0.37 27.42
C GLY A 55 -19.40 1.15 26.15
N TRP A 56 -19.90 2.38 26.05
CA TRP A 56 -19.72 3.24 24.88
C TRP A 56 -18.26 3.65 24.62
N GLY A 57 -17.39 3.59 25.63
CA GLY A 57 -15.96 3.88 25.48
C GLY A 57 -15.28 2.86 24.56
N ALA A 58 -15.59 1.57 24.73
CA ALA A 58 -15.06 0.51 23.87
C ALA A 58 -15.54 0.68 22.41
N VAL A 59 -16.81 1.03 22.21
CA VAL A 59 -17.38 1.28 20.88
C VAL A 59 -16.69 2.46 20.19
N ALA A 60 -16.47 3.57 20.91
CA ALA A 60 -15.74 4.73 20.38
C ALA A 60 -14.32 4.35 19.96
N LEU A 61 -13.61 3.55 20.76
CA LEU A 61 -12.26 3.06 20.42
C LEU A 61 -12.24 2.17 19.18
N VAL A 62 -13.24 1.31 18.99
CA VAL A 62 -13.39 0.51 17.77
C VAL A 62 -13.60 1.42 16.55
N ILE A 63 -14.40 2.47 16.67
CA ILE A 63 -14.59 3.47 15.59
C ILE A 63 -13.29 4.22 15.30
N PHE A 64 -12.55 4.65 16.33
CA PHE A 64 -11.26 5.30 16.15
C PHE A 64 -10.23 4.37 15.49
N MET A 65 -10.23 3.08 15.84
CA MET A 65 -9.41 2.07 15.18
C MET A 65 -9.76 1.93 13.70
N ALA A 66 -11.05 1.95 13.35
CA ALA A 66 -11.49 1.92 11.95
C ALA A 66 -11.05 3.19 11.18
N ILE A 67 -11.16 4.37 11.80
CA ILE A 67 -10.67 5.63 11.22
C ILE A 67 -9.15 5.59 11.02
N PHE A 68 -8.39 5.10 11.99
CA PHE A 68 -6.94 4.94 11.88
C PHE A 68 -6.59 4.05 10.66
N HIS A 69 -7.25 2.91 10.52
CA HIS A 69 -7.07 2.04 9.36
C HIS A 69 -7.48 2.71 8.05
N GLY A 70 -8.55 3.51 8.04
CA GLY A 70 -8.97 4.29 6.86
C GLY A 70 -7.94 5.33 6.45
N ILE A 71 -7.34 6.06 7.40
CA ILE A 71 -6.26 7.02 7.14
C ILE A 71 -5.03 6.29 6.60
N TRP A 72 -4.68 5.14 7.20
CA TRP A 72 -3.57 4.32 6.75
C TRP A 72 -3.79 3.78 5.33
N LEU A 73 -5.00 3.35 5.01
CA LEU A 73 -5.39 2.93 3.67
C LEU A 73 -5.22 4.06 2.66
N LEU A 74 -5.69 5.25 2.98
CA LEU A 74 -5.56 6.43 2.13
C LEU A 74 -4.09 6.76 1.86
N TYR A 75 -3.25 6.68 2.89
CA TYR A 75 -1.79 6.83 2.74
C TYR A 75 -1.21 5.83 1.73
N ILE A 76 -1.56 4.54 1.84
CA ILE A 76 -1.08 3.48 0.92
C ILE A 76 -1.58 3.74 -0.52
N ILE A 77 -2.82 4.23 -0.69
CA ILE A 77 -3.38 4.56 -2.01
C ILE A 77 -2.60 5.72 -2.65
N ILE A 78 -2.39 6.82 -1.94
CA ILE A 78 -1.64 7.98 -2.44
C ILE A 78 -0.23 7.55 -2.85
N GLU A 79 0.44 6.76 -2.02
CA GLU A 79 1.77 6.27 -2.32
C GLU A 79 1.78 5.31 -3.53
N THR A 80 0.74 4.50 -3.71
CA THR A 80 0.58 3.65 -4.90
C THR A 80 0.57 4.49 -6.18
N MET A 81 -0.12 5.63 -6.17
CA MET A 81 -0.13 6.57 -7.30
C MET A 81 1.27 7.16 -7.54
N ILE A 82 1.96 7.56 -6.48
CA ILE A 82 3.34 8.10 -6.58
C ILE A 82 4.30 7.04 -7.15
N LEU A 83 4.21 5.79 -6.69
CA LEU A 83 5.05 4.69 -7.15
C LEU A 83 4.77 4.33 -8.61
N GLN A 84 3.51 4.43 -9.04
CA GLN A 84 3.12 4.30 -10.45
C GLN A 84 3.80 5.37 -11.31
N SER A 85 3.74 6.64 -10.89
CA SER A 85 4.40 7.74 -11.61
C SER A 85 5.92 7.58 -11.65
N LYS A 86 6.52 7.01 -10.61
CA LYS A 86 7.97 6.75 -10.52
C LYS A 86 8.41 5.43 -11.15
N LYS A 87 7.52 4.71 -11.87
CA LYS A 87 7.78 3.39 -12.48
C LYS A 87 8.31 2.34 -11.50
N LYS A 88 8.02 2.49 -10.19
CA LYS A 88 8.42 1.53 -9.13
C LYS A 88 7.38 0.43 -8.96
N PHE A 89 7.22 -0.40 -9.99
CA PHE A 89 6.10 -1.34 -10.09
C PHE A 89 6.07 -2.42 -9.01
N ILE A 90 7.23 -2.87 -8.51
CA ILE A 90 7.29 -3.90 -7.46
C ILE A 90 6.70 -3.35 -6.14
N LEU A 91 7.14 -2.17 -5.70
CA LEU A 91 6.61 -1.52 -4.48
C LEU A 91 5.12 -1.18 -4.63
N ARG A 92 4.70 -0.74 -5.82
CA ARG A 92 3.29 -0.50 -6.14
C ARG A 92 2.46 -1.77 -5.97
N ASN A 93 2.91 -2.89 -6.52
CA ASN A 93 2.20 -4.17 -6.41
C ASN A 93 2.05 -4.61 -4.95
N ILE A 94 3.09 -4.41 -4.14
CA ILE A 94 3.03 -4.67 -2.70
C ILE A 94 1.95 -3.81 -2.04
N ASN A 95 1.89 -2.51 -2.34
CA ASN A 95 0.85 -1.64 -1.81
C ASN A 95 -0.56 -2.11 -2.23
N LEU A 96 -0.75 -2.53 -3.48
CA LEU A 96 -2.03 -3.06 -3.96
C LEU A 96 -2.47 -4.32 -3.18
N VAL A 97 -1.53 -5.20 -2.83
CA VAL A 97 -1.82 -6.37 -1.97
C VAL A 97 -2.27 -5.91 -0.58
N PHE A 98 -1.60 -4.94 0.03
CA PHE A 98 -2.02 -4.39 1.33
C PHE A 98 -3.40 -3.73 1.28
N ILE A 99 -3.69 -2.97 0.22
CA ILE A 99 -5.02 -2.37 -0.02
C ILE A 99 -6.08 -3.48 -0.08
N LEU A 100 -5.84 -4.51 -0.91
CA LEU A 100 -6.77 -5.61 -1.08
C LEU A 100 -7.04 -6.34 0.24
N ILE A 101 -5.99 -6.68 0.99
CA ILE A 101 -6.13 -7.35 2.29
C ILE A 101 -6.97 -6.51 3.25
N LEU A 102 -6.67 -5.22 3.38
CA LEU A 102 -7.40 -4.36 4.31
C LEU A 102 -8.88 -4.22 3.91
N LEU A 103 -9.15 -4.05 2.61
CA LEU A 103 -10.53 -4.00 2.10
C LEU A 103 -11.27 -5.32 2.33
N LEU A 104 -10.61 -6.47 2.22
CA LEU A 104 -11.23 -7.77 2.51
C LEU A 104 -11.58 -7.92 3.99
N ILE A 105 -10.69 -7.51 4.90
CA ILE A 105 -10.95 -7.55 6.35
C ILE A 105 -12.20 -6.73 6.68
N TYR A 106 -12.27 -5.48 6.20
CA TYR A 106 -13.41 -4.61 6.46
C TYR A 106 -14.66 -5.01 5.69
N GLY A 107 -14.52 -5.49 4.45
CA GLY A 107 -15.62 -6.01 3.64
C GLY A 107 -16.30 -7.20 4.32
N ILE A 108 -15.52 -8.21 4.71
CA ILE A 108 -16.01 -9.38 5.45
C ILE A 108 -16.61 -8.94 6.79
N GLY A 109 -15.90 -8.10 7.56
CA GLY A 109 -16.41 -7.58 8.83
C GLY A 109 -17.74 -6.85 8.69
N SER A 110 -17.91 -6.05 7.64
CA SER A 110 -19.16 -5.34 7.37
C SER A 110 -20.31 -6.28 7.01
N ILE A 111 -20.03 -7.37 6.27
CA ILE A 111 -21.03 -8.40 5.96
C ILE A 111 -21.50 -9.09 7.23
N PHE A 112 -20.59 -9.42 8.16
CA PHE A 112 -21.00 -10.02 9.44
C PHE A 112 -21.84 -9.07 10.31
N LEU A 113 -21.56 -7.76 10.26
CA LEU A 113 -22.26 -6.76 11.07
C LEU A 113 -23.61 -6.33 10.47
N PHE A 114 -23.72 -6.24 9.15
CA PHE A 114 -24.87 -5.63 8.45
C PHE A 114 -25.56 -6.57 7.45
N GLY A 115 -24.96 -7.71 7.10
CA GLY A 115 -25.46 -8.64 6.08
C GLY A 115 -26.48 -9.68 6.58
N PHE A 116 -26.75 -9.72 7.88
CA PHE A 116 -27.83 -10.53 8.48
C PHE A 116 -29.07 -9.71 8.87
N ALA A 117 -29.16 -8.45 8.40
CA ALA A 117 -30.33 -7.59 8.57
C ALA A 117 -31.35 -7.79 7.44
#